data_AF-A0A9X4MCX1-F1
#
_entry.id   AF-A0A9X4MCX1-F1
#
_cell.length_a   1.000
_cell.length_b   1.000
_cell.length_c   1.000
_cell.angle_alpha   90.00
_cell.angle_beta   90.00
_cell.angle_gamma   90.00
#
_symmetry.space_group_name_H-M   'P 1'
#
loop_
_entity.id
_entity.type
_entity.pdbx_description
1 polymer ?
#
loop_
_entity_poly.entity_id
_entity_poly.type
_entity_poly.pdbx_seq_one_letter_code
_entity_poly.pdbx_strand_id
1 'polypeptide(L)'
;MMQFSIPDVLQILAKEVAGYAVPIVDLIGVQTKDPYKVLVATILSARTKDETTAKAAAKLFKEAPDLAGLADLSEERLTKLIFPVGFYKNKAKFLARLPGVLASEFNNQIPDEVEPLTRLPGVGRKTANLVVAVAFKKPAICVDTHVHRIMNIWGYVETKTPLETEMALREKLPPEYWLSINSTLVAFGQGTCRPVAPHCDRCVIARFCPQLGVRPRKIEGKSRKKNEAGMRKFVSWNVNGLRAVEKKGFVEILANLNADLVALQEIKAQPEQLSETIKNIPGYTAYWFSAQKKGYAGVATYSKEEPLSVIYGIDHKDHDYEGRVLTLEFADFYFINAYFPNAQHGLLRMDYKLQFNRDLQTFANTLAKQKSVVICGDFNVAHKEIDLTNPKQNEKNPGYAPQERAWMDEFLGTGFVDTFRMFNQEPGRYTWWSYRFNARERNLGWRIDYFCVDQKSTKRVTEVAILNDIMGSDHCPVLLGFR
;
A
#
# COMPACT_ATOMS: atom_id res chain seq x y z
N MET A 1 16.92 10.38 9.15
CA MET A 1 17.00 10.17 7.69
C MET A 1 16.54 8.75 7.41
N MET A 2 15.41 8.56 6.72
CA MET A 2 14.95 7.22 6.36
C MET A 2 15.85 6.68 5.24
N GLN A 3 16.57 5.60 5.53
CA GLN A 3 17.64 5.07 4.71
C GLN A 3 17.10 3.86 3.94
N PHE A 4 16.41 4.10 2.82
CA PHE A 4 16.11 3.00 1.89
C PHE A 4 17.37 2.73 1.03
N SER A 5 17.61 1.46 0.72
CA SER A 5 18.70 1.06 -0.17
C SER A 5 18.36 1.46 -1.61
N ILE A 6 19.14 2.37 -2.20
CA ILE A 6 19.04 2.73 -3.63
C ILE A 6 19.22 1.52 -4.53
N PRO A 7 20.20 0.62 -4.30
CA PRO A 7 20.29 -0.63 -5.04
C PRO A 7 18.99 -1.43 -5.06
N ASP A 8 18.34 -1.59 -3.91
CA ASP A 8 17.10 -2.38 -3.80
C ASP A 8 15.95 -1.72 -4.58
N VAL A 9 15.81 -0.40 -4.45
CA VAL A 9 14.79 0.37 -5.18
C VAL A 9 15.02 0.28 -6.69
N LEU A 10 16.25 0.47 -7.15
CA LEU A 10 16.57 0.40 -8.57
C LEU A 10 16.42 -1.02 -9.13
N GLN A 11 16.69 -2.06 -8.34
CA GLN A 11 16.46 -3.45 -8.75
C GLN A 11 14.96 -3.75 -8.91
N ILE A 12 14.12 -3.27 -8.00
CA ILE A 12 12.66 -3.42 -8.10
C ILE A 12 12.13 -2.66 -9.32
N LEU A 13 12.59 -1.43 -9.53
CA LEU A 13 12.18 -0.63 -10.67
C LEU A 13 12.64 -1.22 -12.00
N ALA A 14 13.86 -1.77 -12.07
CA ALA A 14 14.36 -2.44 -13.27
C ALA A 14 13.44 -3.60 -13.68
N LYS A 15 12.91 -4.38 -12.72
CA LYS A 15 11.94 -5.45 -12.98
C LYS A 15 10.57 -4.90 -13.41
N GLU A 16 10.09 -3.86 -12.74
CA GLU A 16 8.81 -3.22 -13.07
C GLU A 16 8.82 -2.66 -14.50
N VAL A 17 9.88 -1.93 -14.87
CA VAL A 17 9.96 -1.27 -16.18
C VAL A 17 10.44 -2.19 -17.31
N ALA A 18 10.80 -3.44 -17.02
CA ALA A 18 11.26 -4.39 -18.03
C ALA A 18 10.21 -4.64 -19.14
N GLY A 19 8.92 -4.54 -18.81
CA GLY A 19 7.81 -4.67 -19.75
C GLY A 19 7.36 -3.34 -20.40
N TYR A 20 8.02 -2.22 -20.11
CA TYR A 20 7.62 -0.90 -20.59
C TYR A 20 8.26 -0.59 -21.94
N ALA A 21 7.67 0.33 -22.70
CA ALA A 21 8.25 0.80 -23.95
C ALA A 21 9.60 1.48 -23.69
N VAL A 22 10.64 1.01 -24.38
CA VAL A 22 11.98 1.62 -24.35
C VAL A 22 11.91 3.00 -25.02
N PRO A 23 12.52 4.05 -24.43
CA PRO A 23 12.55 5.37 -25.04
C PRO A 23 13.14 5.34 -26.46
N ILE A 24 12.60 6.14 -27.37
CA ILE A 24 12.97 6.09 -28.79
C ILE A 24 14.46 6.33 -29.05
N VAL A 25 15.11 7.18 -28.26
CA VAL A 25 16.55 7.49 -28.44
C VAL A 25 17.41 6.28 -28.10
N ASP A 26 17.09 5.56 -27.01
CA ASP A 26 17.76 4.31 -26.65
C ASP A 26 17.58 3.25 -27.73
N LEU A 27 16.35 3.13 -28.27
CA LEU A 27 16.07 2.20 -29.38
C LEU A 27 16.91 2.53 -30.62
N ILE A 28 16.98 3.80 -31.02
CA ILE A 28 17.83 4.24 -32.14
C ILE A 28 19.31 3.96 -31.85
N GLY A 29 19.78 4.21 -30.63
CA GLY A 29 21.15 3.90 -30.23
C GLY A 29 21.50 2.42 -30.35
N VAL A 30 20.59 1.53 -29.92
CA VAL A 30 20.78 0.08 -30.04
C VAL A 30 20.73 -0.39 -31.50
N GLN A 31 19.77 0.13 -32.28
CA GLN A 31 19.55 -0.30 -33.67
C GLN A 31 20.64 0.19 -34.62
N THR A 32 21.12 1.42 -34.42
CA THR A 32 22.03 2.07 -35.39
C THR A 32 23.48 2.02 -34.97
N LYS A 33 23.77 2.05 -33.65
CA LYS A 33 25.12 2.21 -33.09
C LYS A 33 25.88 3.40 -33.69
N ASP A 34 25.16 4.46 -34.06
CA ASP A 34 25.66 5.60 -34.81
C ASP A 34 25.49 6.90 -33.99
N PRO A 35 26.59 7.54 -33.53
CA PRO A 35 26.52 8.78 -32.76
C PRO A 35 25.80 9.93 -33.45
N TYR A 36 25.87 10.03 -34.78
CA TYR A 36 25.15 11.06 -35.53
C TYR A 36 23.63 10.86 -35.41
N LYS A 37 23.15 9.63 -35.63
CA LYS A 37 21.72 9.32 -35.53
C LYS A 37 21.21 9.48 -34.12
N VAL A 38 22.00 9.11 -33.10
CA VAL A 38 21.65 9.32 -31.69
C VAL A 38 21.56 10.82 -31.38
N LEU A 39 22.53 11.63 -31.81
CA LEU A 39 22.52 13.07 -31.60
C LEU A 39 21.29 13.73 -32.23
N VAL A 40 21.04 13.47 -33.51
CA VAL A 40 19.91 14.04 -34.24
C VAL A 40 18.58 13.59 -33.61
N ALA A 41 18.43 12.31 -33.31
CA ALA A 41 17.24 11.79 -32.64
C ALA A 41 17.01 12.45 -31.27
N THR A 42 18.08 12.74 -30.53
CA THR A 42 17.99 13.41 -29.23
C THR A 42 17.57 14.87 -29.36
N ILE A 43 18.07 15.59 -30.36
CA ILE A 43 17.60 16.97 -30.66
C ILE A 43 16.11 16.95 -31.02
N LEU A 44 15.68 15.97 -31.82
CA LEU A 44 14.28 15.82 -32.22
C LEU A 44 13.38 15.43 -31.04
N SER A 45 13.83 14.58 -30.13
CA SER A 45 13.02 14.08 -29.00
C SER A 45 12.72 15.14 -27.94
N ALA A 46 13.52 16.21 -27.84
CA ALA A 46 13.31 17.28 -26.88
C ALA A 46 11.88 17.86 -26.97
N ARG A 47 11.05 17.68 -25.93
CA ARG A 47 9.64 18.11 -25.89
C ARG A 47 8.79 17.57 -27.06
N THR A 48 9.08 16.37 -27.54
CA THR A 48 8.33 15.71 -28.61
C THR A 48 8.03 14.27 -28.21
N LYS A 49 6.84 13.77 -28.54
CA LYS A 49 6.45 12.38 -28.26
C LYS A 49 7.33 11.40 -29.02
N ASP A 50 7.56 10.23 -28.46
CA ASP A 50 8.45 9.21 -29.02
C ASP A 50 8.00 8.74 -30.41
N GLU A 51 6.69 8.55 -30.64
CA GLU A 51 6.18 8.10 -31.94
C GLU A 51 6.36 9.17 -33.03
N THR A 52 6.25 10.45 -32.65
CA THR A 52 6.47 11.56 -33.57
C THR A 52 7.95 11.70 -33.89
N THR A 53 8.80 11.53 -32.89
CA THR A 53 10.27 11.52 -33.04
C THR A 53 10.71 10.37 -33.94
N ALA A 54 10.19 9.16 -33.73
CA ALA A 54 10.51 7.98 -34.53
C ALA A 54 10.19 8.21 -36.02
N LYS A 55 8.98 8.70 -36.33
CA LYS A 55 8.55 8.98 -37.70
C LYS A 55 9.37 10.09 -38.36
N ALA A 56 9.68 11.15 -37.62
CA ALA A 56 10.49 12.25 -38.12
C ALA A 56 11.95 11.83 -38.37
N ALA A 57 12.55 11.09 -37.42
CA ALA A 57 13.89 10.55 -37.53
C ALA A 57 14.00 9.59 -38.72
N ALA A 58 13.05 8.66 -38.90
CA ALA A 58 13.05 7.74 -40.03
C ALA A 58 12.97 8.47 -41.39
N LYS A 59 12.10 9.48 -41.52
CA LYS A 59 12.02 10.32 -42.73
C LYS A 59 13.33 11.06 -42.98
N LEU A 60 13.89 11.67 -41.94
CA LEU A 60 15.14 12.42 -42.04
C LEU A 60 16.32 11.52 -42.40
N PHE A 61 16.50 10.39 -41.72
CA PHE A 61 17.62 9.47 -41.97
C PHE A 61 17.54 8.76 -43.32
N LYS A 62 16.37 8.74 -43.96
CA LYS A 62 16.24 8.27 -45.34
C LYS A 62 16.87 9.24 -46.34
N GLU A 63 16.81 10.55 -46.07
CA GLU A 63 17.35 11.59 -46.96
C GLU A 63 18.73 12.11 -46.51
N ALA A 64 19.03 12.03 -45.21
CA ALA A 64 20.29 12.41 -44.58
C ALA A 64 20.80 11.26 -43.69
N PRO A 65 21.31 10.16 -44.30
CA PRO A 65 21.75 8.98 -43.56
C PRO A 65 22.98 9.24 -42.68
N ASP A 66 23.77 10.26 -42.99
CA ASP A 66 24.98 10.69 -42.31
C ASP A 66 25.09 12.23 -42.26
N LEU A 67 26.21 12.74 -41.73
CA LEU A 67 26.46 14.17 -41.58
C LEU A 67 26.56 14.92 -42.91
N ALA A 68 27.08 14.27 -43.96
CA ALA A 68 27.19 14.86 -45.29
C ALA A 68 25.81 15.04 -45.90
N GLY A 69 24.97 14.00 -45.85
CA GLY A 69 23.58 14.09 -46.29
C GLY A 69 22.77 15.13 -45.50
N LEU A 70 23.09 15.38 -44.23
CA LEU A 70 22.46 16.47 -43.46
C LEU A 70 22.88 17.85 -43.96
N ALA A 71 24.15 18.02 -44.35
CA ALA A 71 24.70 19.28 -44.85
C ALA A 71 24.09 19.69 -46.20
N ASP A 72 23.64 18.73 -47.01
CA ASP A 72 23.03 18.97 -48.31
C ASP A 72 21.55 19.41 -48.23
N LEU A 73 20.91 19.30 -47.06
CA LEU A 73 19.50 19.65 -46.89
C LEU A 73 19.31 21.12 -46.50
N SER A 74 18.42 21.81 -47.22
CA SER A 74 18.01 23.17 -46.85
C SER A 74 17.17 23.20 -45.57
N GLU A 75 17.20 24.33 -44.84
CA GLU A 75 16.36 24.53 -43.64
C GLU A 75 14.86 24.30 -43.95
N GLU A 76 14.40 24.71 -45.14
CA GLU A 76 13.01 24.49 -45.56
C GLU A 76 12.70 23.00 -45.73
N ARG A 77 13.62 22.23 -46.33
CA ARG A 77 13.46 20.78 -46.47
C ARG A 77 13.46 20.08 -45.11
N LEU A 78 14.40 20.45 -44.23
CA LEU A 78 14.46 19.96 -42.86
C LEU A 78 13.17 20.25 -42.09
N THR A 79 12.63 21.45 -42.23
CA THR A 79 11.36 21.86 -41.62
C THR A 79 10.21 20.94 -42.06
N LYS A 80 10.11 20.62 -43.35
CA LYS A 80 9.10 19.69 -43.90
C LYS A 80 9.31 18.26 -43.41
N LEU A 81 10.55 17.78 -43.39
CA LEU A 81 10.88 16.41 -42.99
C LEU A 81 10.52 16.12 -41.54
N ILE A 82 10.85 17.05 -40.63
CA ILE A 82 10.71 16.81 -39.20
C ILE A 82 9.35 17.26 -38.65
N PHE A 83 8.49 17.92 -39.44
CA PHE A 83 7.10 18.18 -39.03
C PHE A 83 6.36 16.85 -38.73
N PRO A 84 5.56 16.75 -37.63
CA PRO A 84 5.15 17.79 -36.69
C PRO A 84 5.92 17.79 -35.34
N VAL A 85 7.23 17.53 -35.34
CA VAL A 85 8.06 17.58 -34.11
C VAL A 85 7.85 18.90 -33.34
N GLY A 86 7.86 18.83 -32.01
CA GLY A 86 7.70 20.02 -31.17
C GLY A 86 8.82 21.04 -31.44
N PHE A 87 8.47 22.31 -31.63
CA PHE A 87 9.41 23.37 -32.03
C PHE A 87 10.19 23.08 -33.31
N TYR A 88 9.61 22.33 -34.26
CA TYR A 88 10.26 21.88 -35.50
C TYR A 88 11.00 23.00 -36.26
N LYS A 89 10.46 24.22 -36.36
CA LYS A 89 11.16 25.34 -37.04
C LYS A 89 12.51 25.66 -36.41
N ASN A 90 12.59 25.72 -35.08
CA ASN A 90 13.85 25.99 -34.37
C ASN A 90 14.81 24.80 -34.48
N LYS A 91 14.28 23.58 -34.43
CA LYS A 91 15.09 22.36 -34.61
C LYS A 91 15.65 22.24 -36.03
N ALA A 92 14.89 22.63 -37.04
CA ALA A 92 15.38 22.69 -38.42
C ALA A 92 16.56 23.66 -38.55
N LYS A 93 16.48 24.83 -37.92
CA LYS A 93 17.61 25.78 -37.82
C LYS A 93 18.83 25.18 -37.14
N PHE A 94 18.64 24.45 -36.04
CA PHE A 94 19.75 23.77 -35.35
C PHE A 94 20.38 22.70 -36.22
N LEU A 95 19.57 21.84 -36.84
CA LEU A 95 20.04 20.77 -37.73
C LEU A 95 20.75 21.32 -38.97
N ALA A 96 20.26 22.41 -39.57
CA ALA A 96 20.91 23.06 -40.71
C ALA A 96 22.29 23.63 -40.35
N ARG A 97 22.47 24.12 -39.11
CA ARG A 97 23.75 24.67 -38.62
C ARG A 97 24.71 23.60 -38.10
N LEU A 98 24.21 22.43 -37.74
CA LEU A 98 24.97 21.39 -37.04
C LEU A 98 26.21 20.91 -37.83
N PRO A 99 26.14 20.61 -39.14
CA PRO A 99 27.32 20.20 -39.92
C PRO A 99 28.43 21.25 -39.94
N GLY A 100 28.09 22.54 -40.08
CA GLY A 100 29.07 23.63 -40.09
C GLY A 100 29.83 23.78 -38.76
N VAL A 101 29.13 23.63 -37.63
CA VAL A 101 29.77 23.66 -36.30
C VAL A 101 30.66 22.43 -36.09
N LEU A 102 30.19 21.23 -36.49
CA LEU A 102 30.99 20.01 -36.39
C LEU A 102 32.23 20.06 -37.27
N ALA A 103 32.14 20.61 -38.48
CA ALA A 103 33.26 20.77 -39.38
C ALA A 103 34.32 21.74 -38.83
N SER A 104 33.89 22.90 -38.32
CA SER A 104 34.79 23.97 -37.88
C SER A 104 35.41 23.74 -36.50
N GLU A 105 34.69 23.10 -35.58
CA GLU A 105 35.12 22.98 -34.18
C GLU A 105 35.52 21.55 -33.78
N PHE A 106 35.07 20.52 -34.52
CA PHE A 106 35.17 19.12 -34.10
C PHE A 106 35.60 18.15 -35.21
N ASN A 107 36.20 18.63 -36.29
CA ASN A 107 36.71 17.80 -37.42
C ASN A 107 35.67 16.80 -37.97
N ASN A 108 34.41 17.23 -38.08
CA ASN A 108 33.26 16.40 -38.50
C ASN A 108 32.96 15.20 -37.58
N GLN A 109 33.50 15.17 -36.36
CA GLN A 109 33.23 14.13 -35.38
C GLN A 109 32.22 14.60 -34.33
N ILE A 110 31.32 13.71 -33.93
CA ILE A 110 30.43 13.96 -32.79
C ILE A 110 31.26 13.85 -31.51
N PRO A 111 31.38 14.89 -30.68
CA PRO A 111 32.13 14.80 -29.44
C PRO A 111 31.51 13.79 -28.47
N ASP A 112 32.33 13.13 -27.67
CA ASP A 112 31.91 12.08 -26.74
C ASP A 112 31.94 12.51 -25.26
N GLU A 113 32.05 13.83 -25.04
CA GLU A 113 32.05 14.48 -23.73
C GLU A 113 30.96 15.55 -23.63
N VAL A 114 30.46 15.78 -22.41
CA VAL A 114 29.32 16.67 -22.16
C VAL A 114 29.60 18.12 -22.54
N GLU A 115 30.72 18.69 -22.08
CA GLU A 115 31.01 20.11 -22.33
C GLU A 115 31.17 20.44 -23.83
N PRO A 116 31.98 19.68 -24.61
CA PRO A 116 32.02 19.85 -26.07
C PRO A 116 30.65 19.72 -26.75
N LEU A 117 29.84 18.72 -26.36
CA LEU A 117 28.51 18.52 -26.93
C LEU A 117 27.59 19.72 -26.70
N THR A 118 27.66 20.37 -25.54
CA THR A 118 26.79 21.55 -25.25
C THR A 118 27.07 22.78 -26.12
N ARG A 119 28.19 22.81 -26.85
CA ARG A 119 28.48 23.85 -27.84
C ARG A 119 27.71 23.67 -29.14
N LEU A 120 27.17 22.46 -29.40
CA LEU A 120 26.45 22.17 -30.63
C LEU A 120 25.06 22.83 -30.66
N PRO A 121 24.58 23.27 -31.84
CA PRO A 121 23.26 23.88 -31.97
C PRO A 121 22.15 22.95 -31.48
N GLY A 122 21.31 23.45 -30.56
CA GLY A 122 20.18 22.69 -30.03
C GLY A 122 20.54 21.63 -28.98
N VAL A 123 21.80 21.57 -28.54
CA VAL A 123 22.27 20.61 -27.52
C VAL A 123 22.40 21.30 -26.17
N GLY A 124 21.43 21.05 -25.29
CA GLY A 124 21.56 21.38 -23.87
C GLY A 124 22.27 20.27 -23.08
N ARG A 125 22.58 20.54 -21.80
CA ARG A 125 23.31 19.60 -20.93
C ARG A 125 22.64 18.23 -20.78
N LYS A 126 21.30 18.17 -20.76
CA LYS A 126 20.55 16.89 -20.78
C LYS A 126 20.82 16.13 -22.08
N THR A 127 20.67 16.79 -23.23
CA THR A 127 20.91 16.19 -24.55
C THR A 127 22.33 15.66 -24.64
N ALA A 128 23.31 16.44 -24.18
CA ALA A 128 24.71 16.03 -24.14
C ALA A 128 24.92 14.76 -23.29
N ASN A 129 24.46 14.75 -22.03
CA ASN A 129 24.55 13.56 -21.17
C ASN A 129 23.88 12.32 -21.79
N LEU A 130 22.73 12.49 -22.46
CA LEU A 130 22.03 11.37 -23.11
C LEU A 130 22.82 10.83 -24.32
N VAL A 131 23.43 11.69 -25.12
CA VAL A 131 24.30 11.27 -26.24
C VAL A 131 25.53 10.52 -25.71
N VAL A 132 26.21 11.04 -24.69
CA VAL A 132 27.36 10.37 -24.05
C VAL A 132 26.98 8.98 -23.54
N ALA A 133 25.85 8.86 -22.84
CA ALA A 133 25.37 7.59 -22.30
C ALA A 133 24.93 6.61 -23.39
N VAL A 134 24.18 7.05 -24.40
CA VAL A 134 23.53 6.16 -25.38
C VAL A 134 24.47 5.82 -26.53
N ALA A 135 25.12 6.82 -27.14
CA ALA A 135 25.99 6.62 -28.30
C ALA A 135 27.35 6.05 -27.92
N PHE A 136 27.96 6.58 -26.86
CA PHE A 136 29.34 6.27 -26.50
C PHE A 136 29.47 5.30 -25.33
N LYS A 137 28.36 4.97 -24.65
CA LYS A 137 28.34 4.10 -23.46
C LYS A 137 29.29 4.55 -22.35
N LYS A 138 29.60 5.85 -22.31
CA LYS A 138 30.47 6.46 -21.29
C LYS A 138 29.64 6.90 -20.08
N PRO A 139 30.20 6.85 -18.85
CA PRO A 139 29.49 7.26 -17.64
C PRO A 139 28.94 8.69 -17.73
N ALA A 140 27.62 8.82 -17.79
CA ALA A 140 26.93 10.11 -17.83
C ALA A 140 25.56 9.99 -17.18
N ILE A 141 25.17 10.97 -16.35
CA ILE A 141 23.88 10.99 -15.67
C ILE A 141 22.95 11.95 -16.41
N CYS A 142 22.03 11.41 -17.19
CA CYS A 142 21.01 12.21 -17.85
C CYS A 142 19.90 12.57 -16.87
N VAL A 143 19.90 13.81 -16.36
CA VAL A 143 18.83 14.32 -15.50
C VAL A 143 17.79 15.08 -16.33
N ASP A 144 16.56 14.59 -16.30
CA ASP A 144 15.41 15.26 -16.88
C ASP A 144 14.32 15.50 -15.85
N THR A 145 13.14 15.96 -16.30
CA THR A 145 12.03 16.25 -15.38
C THR A 145 11.55 15.01 -14.61
N HIS A 146 11.73 13.80 -15.12
CA HIS A 146 11.40 12.58 -14.39
C HIS A 146 12.46 12.27 -13.34
N VAL A 147 13.73 12.20 -13.75
CA VAL A 147 14.86 11.92 -12.83
C VAL A 147 14.92 12.97 -11.72
N HIS A 148 14.92 14.26 -12.09
CA HIS A 148 14.95 15.37 -11.14
C HIS A 148 13.80 15.27 -10.13
N ARG A 149 12.56 15.16 -10.61
CA ARG A 149 11.38 15.12 -9.75
C ARG A 149 11.36 13.88 -8.87
N ILE A 150 11.62 12.70 -9.43
CA ILE A 150 11.51 11.43 -8.71
C ILE A 150 12.59 11.33 -7.63
N MET A 151 13.83 11.71 -7.92
CA MET A 151 14.91 11.71 -6.93
C MET A 151 14.65 12.67 -5.76
N ASN A 152 14.02 13.82 -6.02
CA ASN A 152 13.58 14.75 -4.97
C ASN A 152 12.35 14.25 -4.22
N ILE A 153 11.37 13.62 -4.90
CA ILE A 153 10.22 12.96 -4.24
C ILE A 153 10.69 11.90 -3.26
N TRP A 154 11.75 11.17 -3.62
CA TRP A 154 12.36 10.15 -2.79
C TRP A 154 13.19 10.71 -1.62
N GLY A 155 13.49 12.01 -1.62
CA GLY A 155 14.44 12.60 -0.67
C GLY A 155 15.87 12.07 -0.81
N TYR A 156 16.19 11.43 -1.94
CA TYR A 156 17.56 10.95 -2.22
C TYR A 156 18.50 12.13 -2.53
N VAL A 157 17.94 13.17 -3.15
CA VAL A 157 18.54 14.49 -3.31
C VAL A 157 17.56 15.55 -2.83
N GLU A 158 18.08 16.73 -2.47
CA GLU A 158 17.28 17.91 -2.14
C GLU A 158 17.83 19.08 -2.95
N THR A 159 17.21 19.33 -4.11
CA THR A 159 17.75 20.20 -5.17
C THR A 159 16.62 20.92 -5.88
N LYS A 160 16.89 22.11 -6.41
CA LYS A 160 15.90 22.97 -7.09
C LYS A 160 16.00 22.90 -8.61
N THR A 161 17.16 22.53 -9.14
CA THR A 161 17.40 22.49 -10.59
C THR A 161 17.89 21.11 -11.07
N PRO A 162 17.63 20.72 -12.33
CA PRO A 162 18.19 19.50 -12.90
C PRO A 162 19.72 19.44 -12.85
N LEU A 163 20.40 20.59 -12.97
CA LEU A 163 21.86 20.67 -12.86
C LEU A 163 22.33 20.33 -11.44
N GLU A 164 21.69 20.92 -10.42
CA GLU A 164 22.00 20.57 -9.02
C GLU A 164 21.75 19.09 -8.75
N THR A 165 20.66 18.51 -9.28
CA THR A 165 20.42 17.07 -9.17
C THR A 165 21.51 16.27 -9.87
N GLU A 166 21.96 16.66 -11.07
CA GLU A 166 23.06 15.97 -11.75
C GLU A 166 24.32 15.94 -10.89
N MET A 167 24.70 17.09 -10.33
CA MET A 167 25.89 17.19 -9.48
C MET A 167 25.74 16.36 -8.20
N ALA A 168 24.58 16.43 -7.53
CA ALA A 168 24.30 15.63 -6.35
C ALA A 168 24.29 14.12 -6.63
N LEU A 169 23.79 13.70 -7.79
CA LEU A 169 23.82 12.29 -8.20
C LEU A 169 25.23 11.83 -8.57
N ARG A 170 26.07 12.67 -9.20
CA ARG A 170 27.48 12.31 -9.45
C ARG A 170 28.26 12.05 -8.16
N GLU A 171 27.91 12.75 -7.09
CA GLU A 171 28.51 12.56 -5.77
C GLU A 171 27.98 11.32 -5.04
N LYS A 172 26.67 11.03 -5.15
CA LYS A 172 25.99 10.03 -4.30
C LYS A 172 25.62 8.72 -4.98
N LEU A 173 25.31 8.74 -6.28
CA LEU A 173 24.78 7.60 -7.01
C LEU A 173 25.95 6.69 -7.43
N PRO A 174 25.91 5.38 -7.12
CA PRO A 174 26.96 4.46 -7.55
C PRO A 174 27.12 4.44 -9.09
N PRO A 175 28.36 4.45 -9.63
CA PRO A 175 28.65 4.54 -11.07
C PRO A 175 27.94 3.51 -11.96
N GLU A 176 27.68 2.32 -11.45
CA GLU A 176 26.98 1.23 -12.16
C GLU A 176 25.55 1.59 -12.57
N TYR A 177 24.92 2.58 -11.92
CA TYR A 177 23.56 3.03 -12.23
C TYR A 177 23.52 4.23 -13.17
N TRP A 178 24.65 4.88 -13.47
CA TRP A 178 24.66 6.15 -14.20
C TRP A 178 24.04 6.03 -15.59
N LEU A 179 24.30 4.92 -16.28
CA LEU A 179 23.78 4.67 -17.63
C LEU A 179 22.29 4.28 -17.65
N SER A 180 21.79 3.63 -16.60
CA SER A 180 20.44 3.06 -16.57
C SER A 180 19.41 3.93 -15.85
N ILE A 181 19.86 4.86 -15.00
CA ILE A 181 18.95 5.62 -14.13
C ILE A 181 17.95 6.47 -14.94
N ASN A 182 18.37 7.08 -16.04
CA ASN A 182 17.48 7.90 -16.85
C ASN A 182 16.36 7.07 -17.47
N SER A 183 16.70 5.99 -18.19
CA SER A 183 15.72 5.15 -18.87
C SER A 183 14.75 4.50 -17.89
N THR A 184 15.25 4.04 -16.73
CA THR A 184 14.41 3.45 -15.67
C THR A 184 13.41 4.46 -15.10
N LEU A 185 13.87 5.66 -14.73
CA LEU A 185 12.98 6.65 -14.10
C LEU A 185 12.05 7.34 -15.10
N VAL A 186 12.44 7.47 -16.37
CA VAL A 186 11.55 7.96 -17.42
C VAL A 186 10.40 6.97 -17.62
N ALA A 187 10.69 5.68 -17.83
CA ALA A 187 9.65 4.66 -18.01
C ALA A 187 8.71 4.60 -16.80
N PHE A 188 9.28 4.53 -15.58
CA PHE A 188 8.51 4.52 -14.35
C PHE A 188 7.70 5.81 -14.14
N GLY A 189 8.28 6.97 -14.48
CA GLY A 189 7.67 8.28 -14.33
C GLY A 189 6.55 8.57 -15.34
N GLN A 190 6.54 7.89 -16.49
CA GLN A 190 5.44 7.97 -17.46
C GLN A 190 4.27 7.05 -17.08
N GLY A 191 4.57 5.84 -16.58
CA GLY A 191 3.53 4.87 -16.23
C GLY A 191 2.90 5.08 -14.85
N THR A 192 3.74 5.17 -13.81
CA THR A 192 3.32 5.07 -12.40
C THR A 192 3.55 6.37 -11.63
N CYS A 193 4.79 6.88 -11.56
CA CYS A 193 5.09 8.12 -10.85
C CYS A 193 4.83 9.35 -11.73
N ARG A 194 3.59 9.53 -12.21
CA ARG A 194 3.19 10.58 -13.16
C ARG A 194 3.39 12.00 -12.61
N PRO A 195 3.67 13.01 -13.47
CA PRO A 195 3.81 14.43 -13.08
C PRO A 195 2.61 14.99 -12.33
N VAL A 196 1.42 14.62 -12.79
CA VAL A 196 0.15 14.99 -12.18
C VAL A 196 -0.52 13.71 -11.74
N ALA A 197 -1.03 13.70 -10.50
CA ALA A 197 -1.80 12.58 -9.98
C ALA A 197 -1.08 11.22 -10.15
N PRO A 198 0.14 11.04 -9.60
CA PRO A 198 0.84 9.76 -9.68
C PRO A 198 0.02 8.63 -9.07
N HIS A 199 0.20 7.43 -9.63
CA HIS A 199 -0.52 6.22 -9.27
C HIS A 199 0.15 5.55 -8.06
N CYS A 200 0.33 6.30 -6.97
CA CYS A 200 1.00 5.83 -5.75
C CYS A 200 0.31 4.61 -5.12
N ASP A 201 -0.98 4.44 -5.37
CA ASP A 201 -1.80 3.32 -4.91
C ASP A 201 -1.41 1.95 -5.46
N ARG A 202 -0.76 1.92 -6.63
CA ARG A 202 -0.25 0.70 -7.26
C ARG A 202 1.27 0.76 -7.46
N CYS A 203 1.94 1.64 -6.73
CA CYS A 203 3.37 1.88 -6.91
C CYS A 203 4.17 0.79 -6.19
N VAL A 204 4.96 0.03 -6.95
CA VAL A 204 5.77 -1.09 -6.44
C VAL A 204 6.84 -0.70 -5.41
N ILE A 205 7.21 0.57 -5.36
CA ILE A 205 8.15 1.13 -4.38
C ILE A 205 7.46 2.06 -3.36
N ALA A 206 6.12 2.02 -3.24
CA ALA A 206 5.37 2.91 -2.33
C ALA A 206 5.91 2.86 -0.89
N ARG A 207 6.26 1.66 -0.40
CA ARG A 207 6.84 1.43 0.93
C ARG A 207 8.21 2.11 1.16
N PHE A 208 8.94 2.42 0.09
CA PHE A 208 10.25 3.08 0.15
C PHE A 208 10.18 4.56 -0.19
N CYS A 209 9.05 5.02 -0.72
CA CYS A 209 8.90 6.35 -1.27
C CYS A 209 8.28 7.28 -0.20
N PRO A 210 9.02 8.27 0.32
CA PRO A 210 8.48 9.24 1.28
C PRO A 210 7.44 10.20 0.69
N GLN A 211 7.19 10.15 -0.62
CA GLN A 211 6.14 10.93 -1.30
C GLN A 211 6.27 12.45 -1.06
N LEU A 212 7.50 12.97 -0.96
CA LEU A 212 7.74 14.39 -0.66
C LEU A 212 7.13 15.28 -1.74
N GLY A 213 6.21 16.16 -1.33
CA GLY A 213 5.51 17.08 -2.24
C GLY A 213 4.54 16.41 -3.22
N VAL A 214 4.21 15.13 -3.04
CA VAL A 214 3.34 14.38 -3.97
C VAL A 214 1.87 14.55 -3.63
N ARG A 215 1.04 14.80 -4.65
CA ARG A 215 -0.43 14.71 -4.59
C ARG A 215 -0.91 13.56 -5.49
N PRO A 216 -1.11 12.34 -4.95
CA PRO A 216 -1.49 11.17 -5.75
C PRO A 216 -2.84 11.32 -6.45
N ARG A 217 -3.11 10.47 -7.45
CA ARG A 217 -4.43 10.43 -8.09
C ARG A 217 -5.54 10.18 -7.10
N LYS A 218 -6.69 10.81 -7.34
CA LYS A 218 -7.95 10.42 -6.71
C LYS A 218 -8.39 9.10 -7.35
N ILE A 219 -8.72 8.13 -6.51
CA ILE A 219 -9.32 6.87 -6.96
C ILE A 219 -10.80 6.99 -6.62
N GLU A 220 -11.65 7.05 -7.64
CA GLU A 220 -13.10 7.04 -7.45
C GLU A 220 -13.48 5.74 -6.74
N GLY A 221 -14.23 5.85 -5.65
CA GLY A 221 -14.51 4.74 -4.72
C GLY A 221 -13.57 4.66 -3.49
N LYS A 222 -12.42 5.36 -3.48
CA LYS A 222 -11.63 5.63 -2.27
C LYS A 222 -11.70 7.13 -1.97
N SER A 223 -12.81 7.61 -1.41
CA SER A 223 -12.79 8.93 -0.82
C SER A 223 -11.84 8.89 0.37
N ARG A 224 -10.70 9.60 0.28
CA ARG A 224 -10.16 10.29 1.46
C ARG A 224 -11.18 11.37 1.83
N LYS A 225 -12.30 10.97 2.44
CA LYS A 225 -12.97 11.88 3.36
C LYS A 225 -11.95 12.12 4.45
N LYS A 226 -11.46 13.35 4.57
CA LYS A 226 -11.07 13.84 5.90
C LYS A 226 -12.30 13.54 6.76
N ASN A 227 -12.24 12.51 7.61
CA ASN A 227 -13.26 12.34 8.62
C ASN A 227 -13.25 13.65 9.41
N GLU A 228 -14.36 14.37 9.33
CA GLU A 228 -14.65 15.46 10.25
C GLU A 228 -14.47 14.86 11.65
N ALA A 229 -13.48 15.41 12.38
CA ALA A 229 -13.12 15.07 13.75
C ALA A 229 -12.54 13.66 14.03
N GLY A 230 -11.60 13.14 13.23
CA GLY A 230 -10.67 12.07 13.69
C GLY A 230 -11.32 10.77 14.20
N MET A 231 -12.61 10.57 13.91
CA MET A 231 -13.40 9.45 14.40
C MET A 231 -13.19 8.25 13.51
N ARG A 232 -12.87 7.10 14.11
CA ARG A 232 -12.77 5.81 13.44
C ARG A 232 -13.89 4.89 13.95
N LYS A 233 -14.45 4.09 13.06
CA LYS A 233 -15.48 3.09 13.37
C LYS A 233 -14.86 1.70 13.30
N PHE A 234 -14.91 0.95 14.38
CA PHE A 234 -14.44 -0.44 14.43
C PHE A 234 -15.63 -1.38 14.60
N VAL A 235 -15.55 -2.54 13.96
CA VAL A 235 -16.54 -3.61 14.08
C VAL A 235 -15.83 -4.90 14.46
N SER A 236 -16.44 -5.66 15.37
CA SER A 236 -16.05 -7.04 15.68
C SER A 236 -17.22 -7.98 15.43
N TRP A 237 -16.97 -9.11 14.76
CA TRP A 237 -18.01 -10.08 14.46
C TRP A 237 -17.46 -11.51 14.36
N ASN A 238 -17.89 -12.40 15.26
CA ASN A 238 -17.73 -13.82 15.05
C ASN A 238 -18.68 -14.27 13.92
N VAL A 239 -18.12 -14.70 12.80
CA VAL A 239 -18.90 -15.06 11.59
C VAL A 239 -19.27 -16.54 11.51
N ASN A 240 -18.78 -17.37 12.44
CA ASN A 240 -19.01 -18.81 12.48
C ASN A 240 -18.85 -19.48 11.09
N GLY A 241 -17.76 -19.14 10.40
CA GLY A 241 -17.44 -19.60 9.06
C GLY A 241 -17.68 -18.53 7.99
N LEU A 242 -16.58 -17.96 7.50
CA LEU A 242 -16.61 -16.84 6.54
C LEU A 242 -17.30 -17.21 5.22
N ARG A 243 -17.08 -18.43 4.71
CA ARG A 243 -17.73 -18.94 3.49
C ARG A 243 -19.25 -19.10 3.63
N ALA A 244 -19.75 -19.29 4.85
CA ALA A 244 -21.18 -19.44 5.11
C ALA A 244 -21.86 -18.07 5.14
N VAL A 245 -21.26 -17.09 5.82
CA VAL A 245 -21.79 -15.72 5.86
C VAL A 245 -21.65 -15.02 4.50
N GLU A 246 -20.65 -15.38 3.69
CA GLU A 246 -20.50 -14.89 2.30
C GLU A 246 -21.79 -15.04 1.50
N LYS A 247 -22.36 -16.25 1.52
CA LYS A 247 -23.59 -16.60 0.81
C LYS A 247 -24.83 -15.85 1.34
N LYS A 248 -24.71 -15.20 2.50
CA LYS A 248 -25.76 -14.42 3.16
C LYS A 248 -25.54 -12.91 3.02
N GLY A 249 -24.74 -12.46 2.04
CA GLY A 249 -24.57 -11.04 1.73
C GLY A 249 -23.47 -10.33 2.52
N PHE A 250 -22.46 -11.06 3.01
CA PHE A 250 -21.38 -10.50 3.83
C PHE A 250 -20.73 -9.22 3.26
N VAL A 251 -20.43 -9.20 1.97
CA VAL A 251 -19.77 -8.06 1.30
C VAL A 251 -20.65 -6.81 1.36
N GLU A 252 -21.96 -6.96 1.15
CA GLU A 252 -22.94 -5.87 1.24
C GLU A 252 -23.09 -5.38 2.68
N ILE A 253 -23.15 -6.31 3.65
CA ILE A 253 -23.18 -5.99 5.07
C ILE A 253 -21.97 -5.14 5.46
N LEU A 254 -20.75 -5.51 5.05
CA LEU A 254 -19.55 -4.72 5.33
C LEU A 254 -19.57 -3.35 4.66
N ALA A 255 -20.02 -3.27 3.41
CA ALA A 255 -20.15 -2.00 2.70
C ALA A 255 -21.10 -1.04 3.43
N ASN A 256 -22.23 -1.55 3.94
CA ASN A 256 -23.21 -0.78 4.69
C ASN A 256 -22.73 -0.37 6.09
N LEU A 257 -22.01 -1.26 6.79
CA LEU A 257 -21.38 -0.94 8.08
C LEU A 257 -20.34 0.17 7.93
N ASN A 258 -19.61 0.17 6.81
CA ASN A 258 -18.62 1.18 6.43
C ASN A 258 -17.58 1.45 7.54
N ALA A 259 -17.19 0.41 8.28
CA ALA A 259 -16.22 0.52 9.37
C ALA A 259 -14.79 0.76 8.85
N ASP A 260 -13.93 1.40 9.61
CA ASP A 260 -12.51 1.56 9.27
C ASP A 260 -11.72 0.29 9.55
N LEU A 261 -12.08 -0.44 10.62
CA LEU A 261 -11.57 -1.78 10.94
C LEU A 261 -12.73 -2.76 11.13
N VAL A 262 -12.60 -3.97 10.58
CA VAL A 262 -13.54 -5.07 10.77
C VAL A 262 -12.77 -6.30 11.22
N ALA A 263 -12.88 -6.64 12.50
CA ALA A 263 -12.36 -7.85 13.10
C ALA A 263 -13.36 -9.00 12.95
N LEU A 264 -12.95 -10.07 12.29
CA LEU A 264 -13.69 -11.32 12.20
C LEU A 264 -13.06 -12.41 13.06
N GLN A 265 -13.91 -13.18 13.71
CA GLN A 265 -13.53 -14.39 14.43
C GLN A 265 -14.21 -15.62 13.82
N GLU A 266 -13.60 -16.79 14.06
CA GLU A 266 -14.10 -18.08 13.62
C GLU A 266 -14.29 -18.16 12.10
N ILE A 267 -13.31 -17.66 11.33
CA ILE A 267 -13.39 -17.63 9.86
C ILE A 267 -13.46 -19.04 9.23
N LYS A 268 -12.91 -20.07 9.91
CA LYS A 268 -12.92 -21.49 9.51
C LYS A 268 -12.49 -21.73 8.06
N ALA A 269 -11.53 -20.96 7.58
CA ALA A 269 -11.05 -21.03 6.20
C ALA A 269 -9.57 -20.64 6.13
N GLN A 270 -8.86 -21.29 5.20
CA GLN A 270 -7.58 -20.79 4.69
C GLN A 270 -7.82 -19.76 3.58
N PRO A 271 -6.91 -18.78 3.38
CA PRO A 271 -7.08 -17.77 2.34
C PRO A 271 -7.33 -18.35 0.94
N GLU A 272 -6.72 -19.49 0.60
CA GLU A 272 -6.88 -20.12 -0.72
C GLU A 272 -8.28 -20.70 -0.95
N GLN A 273 -9.06 -20.90 0.13
CA GLN A 273 -10.44 -21.41 0.08
C GLN A 273 -11.47 -20.28 -0.09
N LEU A 274 -11.04 -19.03 -0.04
CA LEU A 274 -11.90 -17.84 -0.12
C LEU A 274 -11.98 -17.32 -1.55
N SER A 275 -13.15 -16.79 -1.89
CA SER A 275 -13.40 -16.12 -3.18
C SER A 275 -12.58 -14.84 -3.32
N GLU A 276 -12.36 -14.40 -4.56
CA GLU A 276 -11.74 -13.09 -4.83
C GLU A 276 -12.57 -11.93 -4.27
N THR A 277 -13.89 -12.05 -4.23
CA THR A 277 -14.79 -11.01 -3.72
C THR A 277 -14.62 -10.75 -2.22
N ILE A 278 -14.25 -11.78 -1.45
CA ILE A 278 -13.96 -11.64 -0.02
C ILE A 278 -12.49 -11.28 0.22
N LYS A 279 -11.56 -11.84 -0.56
CA LYS A 279 -10.14 -11.48 -0.41
C LYS A 279 -9.87 -10.03 -0.77
N ASN A 280 -10.58 -9.50 -1.76
CA ASN A 280 -10.37 -8.17 -2.34
C ASN A 280 -11.62 -7.29 -2.22
N ILE A 281 -12.10 -7.06 -1.00
CA ILE A 281 -13.20 -6.11 -0.77
C ILE A 281 -12.71 -4.69 -1.08
N PRO A 282 -13.37 -3.95 -2.00
CA PRO A 282 -12.93 -2.61 -2.38
C PRO A 282 -12.74 -1.69 -1.17
N GLY A 283 -11.57 -1.08 -1.07
CA GLY A 283 -11.24 -0.14 -0.01
C GLY A 283 -10.62 -0.76 1.25
N TYR A 284 -10.59 -2.08 1.38
CA TYR A 284 -9.96 -2.77 2.51
C TYR A 284 -8.73 -3.57 2.07
N THR A 285 -7.77 -3.67 2.99
CA THR A 285 -6.74 -4.71 2.99
C THR A 285 -7.12 -5.76 4.04
N ALA A 286 -7.13 -7.03 3.66
CA ALA A 286 -7.47 -8.14 4.55
C ALA A 286 -6.21 -8.82 5.08
N TYR A 287 -6.15 -9.01 6.40
CA TYR A 287 -5.09 -9.73 7.10
C TYR A 287 -5.68 -11.00 7.70
N TRP A 288 -5.03 -12.14 7.45
CA TRP A 288 -5.56 -13.46 7.76
C TRP A 288 -4.65 -14.20 8.72
N PHE A 289 -5.21 -14.74 9.80
CA PHE A 289 -4.52 -15.71 10.63
C PHE A 289 -5.39 -16.94 10.84
N SER A 290 -5.24 -17.89 9.92
CA SER A 290 -6.00 -19.14 9.91
C SER A 290 -5.39 -20.18 10.83
N ALA A 291 -6.23 -20.98 11.50
CA ALA A 291 -5.75 -22.14 12.24
C ALA A 291 -5.08 -23.14 11.31
N GLN A 292 -4.07 -23.86 11.79
CA GLN A 292 -3.44 -24.93 10.99
C GLN A 292 -4.42 -26.09 10.73
N LYS A 293 -5.32 -26.38 11.68
CA LYS A 293 -6.43 -27.32 11.48
C LYS A 293 -7.46 -26.71 10.50
N LYS A 294 -7.64 -27.34 9.34
CA LYS A 294 -8.62 -26.90 8.32
C LYS A 294 -10.05 -26.87 8.89
N GLY A 295 -10.79 -25.81 8.55
CA GLY A 295 -12.19 -25.65 8.98
C GLY A 295 -12.37 -25.30 10.47
N TYR A 296 -11.29 -24.90 11.14
CA TYR A 296 -11.28 -24.61 12.58
C TYR A 296 -10.84 -23.17 12.86
N ALA A 297 -11.42 -22.54 13.88
CA ALA A 297 -11.04 -21.23 14.42
C ALA A 297 -10.63 -20.20 13.35
N GLY A 298 -9.49 -19.53 13.55
CA GLY A 298 -8.97 -18.48 12.67
C GLY A 298 -9.62 -17.11 12.88
N VAL A 299 -8.83 -16.06 12.68
CA VAL A 299 -9.27 -14.67 12.71
C VAL A 299 -8.85 -13.94 11.43
N ALA A 300 -9.57 -12.89 11.08
CA ALA A 300 -9.20 -11.99 10.00
C ALA A 300 -9.53 -10.55 10.37
N THR A 301 -8.72 -9.60 9.92
CA THR A 301 -9.03 -8.17 10.10
C THR A 301 -8.99 -7.47 8.75
N TYR A 302 -10.09 -6.84 8.36
CA TYR A 302 -10.11 -5.91 7.23
C TYR A 302 -9.82 -4.51 7.72
N SER A 303 -8.92 -3.82 7.05
CA SER A 303 -8.54 -2.45 7.39
C SER A 303 -8.58 -1.54 6.18
N LYS A 304 -9.19 -0.35 6.31
CA LYS A 304 -9.12 0.69 5.28
C LYS A 304 -7.78 1.42 5.26
N GLU A 305 -7.14 1.51 6.44
CA GLU A 305 -5.81 2.09 6.63
C GLU A 305 -4.77 0.97 6.66
N GLU A 306 -3.62 1.16 6.03
CA GLU A 306 -2.54 0.19 6.16
C GLU A 306 -1.89 0.34 7.56
N PRO A 307 -1.82 -0.73 8.37
CA PRO A 307 -1.16 -0.69 9.67
C PRO A 307 0.36 -0.52 9.48
N LEU A 308 1.01 0.05 10.50
CA LEU A 308 2.47 0.16 10.57
C LEU A 308 3.15 -1.21 10.63
N SER A 309 2.53 -2.15 11.35
CA SER A 309 2.97 -3.54 11.45
C SER A 309 1.80 -4.46 11.75
N VAL A 310 2.00 -5.75 11.51
CA VAL A 310 1.02 -6.81 11.79
C VAL A 310 1.72 -7.91 12.57
N ILE A 311 1.13 -8.29 13.70
CA ILE A 311 1.62 -9.36 14.58
C ILE A 311 0.63 -10.52 14.51
N TYR A 312 1.15 -11.68 14.13
CA TYR A 312 0.39 -12.92 14.02
C TYR A 312 0.65 -13.77 15.25
N GLY A 313 -0.38 -13.98 16.07
CA GLY A 313 -0.25 -14.69 17.33
C GLY A 313 0.26 -13.83 18.48
N ILE A 314 0.69 -14.51 19.55
CA ILE A 314 1.24 -13.91 20.78
C ILE A 314 2.62 -14.48 21.15
N ASP A 315 3.32 -15.08 20.17
CA ASP A 315 4.61 -15.76 20.32
C ASP A 315 4.54 -16.93 21.32
N HIS A 316 3.45 -17.68 21.26
CA HIS A 316 3.23 -18.88 22.08
C HIS A 316 2.70 -20.00 21.20
N LYS A 317 3.58 -20.94 20.82
CA LYS A 317 3.31 -21.98 19.81
C LYS A 317 2.02 -22.76 20.04
N ASP A 318 1.71 -23.10 21.30
CA ASP A 318 0.51 -23.88 21.64
C ASP A 318 -0.80 -23.12 21.37
N HIS A 319 -0.77 -21.77 21.39
CA HIS A 319 -1.91 -20.92 21.10
C HIS A 319 -1.96 -20.55 19.61
N ASP A 320 -0.80 -20.23 19.04
CA ASP A 320 -0.67 -19.68 17.69
C ASP A 320 -1.04 -20.70 16.60
N TYR A 321 -0.95 -22.01 16.89
CA TYR A 321 -1.43 -23.06 15.99
C TYR A 321 -2.94 -22.93 15.65
N GLU A 322 -3.73 -22.32 16.54
CA GLU A 322 -5.17 -22.15 16.36
C GLU A 322 -5.58 -20.84 15.66
N GLY A 323 -4.62 -19.96 15.33
CA GLY A 323 -4.90 -18.74 14.57
C GLY A 323 -5.85 -17.78 15.30
N ARG A 324 -5.68 -17.60 16.62
CA ARG A 324 -6.69 -16.92 17.46
C ARG A 324 -6.48 -15.44 17.68
N VAL A 325 -5.28 -14.92 17.44
CA VAL A 325 -4.94 -13.52 17.77
C VAL A 325 -4.24 -12.87 16.58
N LEU A 326 -4.78 -11.74 16.13
CA LEU A 326 -4.20 -10.93 15.07
C LEU A 326 -4.18 -9.47 15.52
N THR A 327 -2.99 -8.90 15.58
CA THR A 327 -2.80 -7.52 16.05
C THR A 327 -2.31 -6.64 14.92
N LEU A 328 -2.99 -5.52 14.69
CA LEU A 328 -2.58 -4.46 13.78
C LEU A 328 -2.08 -3.27 14.59
N GLU A 329 -0.89 -2.79 14.26
CA GLU A 329 -0.31 -1.59 14.86
C GLU A 329 -0.61 -0.35 14.02
N PHE A 330 -1.11 0.71 14.65
CA PHE A 330 -1.27 2.02 14.04
C PHE A 330 -0.37 3.05 14.74
N ALA A 331 -0.38 4.30 14.25
CA ALA A 331 0.47 5.37 14.77
C ALA A 331 0.33 5.55 16.29
N ASP A 332 -0.89 5.46 16.80
CA ASP A 332 -1.26 5.87 18.15
C ASP A 332 -1.97 4.79 18.98
N PHE A 333 -2.23 3.61 18.40
CA PHE A 333 -2.84 2.48 19.10
C PHE A 333 -2.52 1.13 18.45
N TYR A 334 -2.69 0.04 19.21
CA TYR A 334 -2.79 -1.33 18.72
C TYR A 334 -4.24 -1.79 18.70
N PHE A 335 -4.60 -2.51 17.65
CA PHE A 335 -5.90 -3.15 17.49
C PHE A 335 -5.73 -4.67 17.51
N ILE A 336 -6.22 -5.31 18.57
CA ILE A 336 -6.10 -6.75 18.81
C ILE A 336 -7.44 -7.41 18.51
N ASN A 337 -7.48 -8.24 17.47
CA ASN A 337 -8.60 -9.13 17.16
C ASN A 337 -8.32 -10.51 17.79
N ALA A 338 -9.15 -10.93 18.74
CA ALA A 338 -8.95 -12.15 19.51
C ALA A 338 -10.18 -13.08 19.49
N TYR A 339 -9.96 -14.36 19.24
CA TYR A 339 -10.97 -15.41 19.37
C TYR A 339 -10.62 -16.34 20.53
N PHE A 340 -11.23 -16.12 21.69
CA PHE A 340 -10.92 -16.86 22.90
C PHE A 340 -11.44 -18.30 22.82
N PRO A 341 -10.72 -19.29 23.38
CA PRO A 341 -11.19 -20.67 23.39
C PRO A 341 -12.51 -20.83 24.15
N ASN A 342 -13.41 -21.67 23.63
CA ASN A 342 -14.56 -22.16 24.39
C ASN A 342 -14.13 -23.29 25.33
N ALA A 343 -14.61 -23.29 26.58
CA ALA A 343 -14.25 -24.29 27.59
C ALA A 343 -14.80 -25.71 27.30
N GLN A 344 -15.66 -25.87 26.28
CA GLN A 344 -16.34 -27.10 25.88
C GLN A 344 -17.27 -27.69 26.95
N HIS A 345 -18.25 -28.49 26.51
CA HIS A 345 -19.19 -29.13 27.43
C HIS A 345 -18.46 -29.90 28.54
N GLY A 346 -18.92 -29.78 29.78
CA GLY A 346 -18.23 -30.35 30.94
C GLY A 346 -16.95 -29.62 31.37
N LEU A 347 -16.67 -28.43 30.80
CA LEU A 347 -15.50 -27.60 31.09
C LEU A 347 -14.16 -28.29 30.77
N LEU A 348 -14.17 -29.24 29.83
CA LEU A 348 -13.01 -30.08 29.48
C LEU A 348 -11.80 -29.29 28.99
N ARG A 349 -12.00 -28.07 28.50
CA ARG A 349 -10.96 -27.18 27.98
C ARG A 349 -10.75 -25.93 28.85
N MET A 350 -11.24 -25.94 30.09
CA MET A 350 -11.14 -24.78 30.98
C MET A 350 -9.69 -24.36 31.23
N ASP A 351 -8.79 -25.30 31.56
CA ASP A 351 -7.41 -24.97 31.90
C ASP A 351 -6.67 -24.31 30.73
N TYR A 352 -6.84 -24.86 29.52
CA TYR A 352 -6.28 -24.25 28.31
C TYR A 352 -6.86 -22.86 28.05
N LYS A 353 -8.17 -22.68 28.23
CA LYS A 353 -8.80 -21.35 28.09
C LYS A 353 -8.18 -20.35 29.07
N LEU A 354 -8.12 -20.69 30.36
CA LEU A 354 -7.57 -19.79 31.38
C LEU A 354 -6.09 -19.48 31.14
N GLN A 355 -5.31 -20.44 30.63
CA GLN A 355 -3.92 -20.19 30.24
C GLN A 355 -3.83 -19.21 29.06
N PHE A 356 -4.57 -19.47 27.97
CA PHE A 356 -4.67 -18.56 26.82
C PHE A 356 -5.05 -17.13 27.25
N ASN A 357 -6.05 -17.03 28.13
CA ASN A 357 -6.54 -15.76 28.66
C ASN A 357 -5.45 -14.94 29.36
N ARG A 358 -4.63 -15.59 30.21
CA ARG A 358 -3.51 -14.95 30.92
C ARG A 358 -2.38 -14.54 29.98
N ASP A 359 -2.06 -15.39 29.01
CA ASP A 359 -0.98 -15.12 28.06
C ASP A 359 -1.34 -13.95 27.13
N LEU A 360 -2.58 -13.92 26.63
CA LEU A 360 -3.09 -12.81 25.83
C LEU A 360 -3.15 -11.51 26.64
N GLN A 361 -3.56 -11.58 27.91
CA GLN A 361 -3.55 -10.40 28.79
C GLN A 361 -2.14 -9.87 29.02
N THR A 362 -1.15 -10.75 29.21
CA THR A 362 0.27 -10.38 29.35
C THR A 362 0.80 -9.72 28.08
N PHE A 363 0.46 -10.28 26.91
CA PHE A 363 0.79 -9.70 25.61
C PHE A 363 0.19 -8.30 25.45
N ALA A 364 -1.12 -8.15 25.70
CA ALA A 364 -1.80 -6.88 25.57
C ALA A 364 -1.27 -5.81 26.55
N ASN A 365 -0.97 -6.20 27.80
CA ASN A 365 -0.35 -5.32 28.79
C ASN A 365 1.05 -4.84 28.35
N THR A 366 1.79 -5.68 27.64
CA THR A 366 3.10 -5.30 27.08
C THR A 366 2.95 -4.24 25.99
N LEU A 367 1.95 -4.39 25.11
CA LEU A 367 1.64 -3.39 24.08
C LEU A 367 1.09 -2.08 24.67
N ALA A 368 0.28 -2.17 25.73
CA ALA A 368 -0.30 -1.00 26.41
C ALA A 368 0.75 -0.08 27.07
N LYS A 369 1.97 -0.60 27.33
CA LYS A 369 3.12 0.22 27.76
C LYS A 369 3.63 1.15 26.66
N GLN A 370 3.40 0.79 25.39
CA GLN A 370 3.93 1.52 24.23
C GLN A 370 2.90 2.49 23.63
N LYS A 371 1.68 2.01 23.38
CA LYS A 371 0.58 2.79 22.76
C LYS A 371 -0.74 2.51 23.47
N SER A 372 -1.82 3.16 23.01
CA SER A 372 -3.17 2.74 23.39
C SER A 372 -3.45 1.33 22.89
N VAL A 373 -4.27 0.56 23.60
CA VAL A 373 -4.71 -0.76 23.16
C VAL A 373 -6.24 -0.83 23.09
N VAL A 374 -6.73 -1.35 21.96
CA VAL A 374 -8.11 -1.77 21.75
C VAL A 374 -8.10 -3.27 21.48
N ILE A 375 -8.79 -4.06 22.30
CA ILE A 375 -9.00 -5.50 22.12
C ILE A 375 -10.46 -5.72 21.76
N CYS A 376 -10.71 -6.58 20.77
CA CYS A 376 -12.05 -7.00 20.44
C CYS A 376 -12.13 -8.47 20.05
N GLY A 377 -13.34 -9.00 20.10
CA GLY A 377 -13.66 -10.33 19.59
C GLY A 377 -14.62 -11.10 20.46
N ASP A 378 -14.72 -12.40 20.19
CA ASP A 378 -15.50 -13.34 20.97
C ASP A 378 -14.65 -13.89 22.13
N PHE A 379 -14.98 -13.45 23.34
CA PHE A 379 -14.29 -13.83 24.56
C PHE A 379 -14.80 -15.16 25.13
N ASN A 380 -15.88 -15.69 24.55
CA ASN A 380 -16.57 -16.88 25.03
C ASN A 380 -16.90 -16.80 26.52
N VAL A 381 -17.19 -15.62 27.07
CA VAL A 381 -17.60 -15.44 28.47
C VAL A 381 -18.63 -14.33 28.62
N ALA A 382 -19.73 -14.60 29.32
CA ALA A 382 -20.65 -13.59 29.82
C ALA A 382 -20.21 -13.20 31.24
N HIS A 383 -19.97 -11.90 31.47
CA HIS A 383 -19.30 -11.45 32.70
C HIS A 383 -20.21 -11.53 33.93
N LYS A 384 -21.38 -10.89 33.87
CA LYS A 384 -22.32 -10.76 34.99
C LYS A 384 -23.69 -11.36 34.62
N GLU A 385 -24.57 -11.50 35.62
CA GLU A 385 -25.92 -12.03 35.43
C GLU A 385 -26.74 -11.26 34.37
N ILE A 386 -26.46 -9.97 34.21
CA ILE A 386 -27.09 -9.10 33.21
C ILE A 386 -26.66 -9.41 31.76
N ASP A 387 -25.58 -10.17 31.58
CA ASP A 387 -24.97 -10.47 30.28
C ASP A 387 -25.50 -11.75 29.65
N LEU A 388 -26.44 -12.46 30.26
CA LEU A 388 -27.07 -13.64 29.67
C LEU A 388 -28.47 -13.91 30.18
N THR A 389 -29.20 -14.71 29.42
CA THR A 389 -30.49 -15.23 29.86
C THR A 389 -30.30 -16.44 30.80
N ASN A 390 -31.12 -16.52 31.85
CA ASN A 390 -31.15 -17.62 32.84
C ASN A 390 -29.78 -17.89 33.52
N PRO A 391 -29.14 -16.89 34.17
CA PRO A 391 -27.81 -17.04 34.77
C PRO A 391 -27.68 -18.25 35.71
N LYS A 392 -28.66 -18.45 36.61
CA LYS A 392 -28.66 -19.54 37.59
C LYS A 392 -28.57 -20.94 36.96
N GLN A 393 -29.18 -21.14 35.79
CA GLN A 393 -29.16 -22.42 35.08
C GLN A 393 -27.86 -22.65 34.32
N ASN A 394 -27.10 -21.58 34.06
CA ASN A 394 -25.91 -21.58 33.23
C ASN A 394 -24.60 -21.49 34.01
N GLU A 395 -24.63 -21.42 35.35
CA GLU A 395 -23.42 -21.32 36.18
C GLU A 395 -22.42 -22.46 35.98
N LYS A 396 -22.85 -23.63 35.48
CA LYS A 396 -21.96 -24.77 35.22
C LYS A 396 -21.65 -24.95 33.73
N ASN A 397 -22.15 -24.05 32.88
CA ASN A 397 -21.99 -24.14 31.44
C ASN A 397 -20.78 -23.31 30.96
N PRO A 398 -20.10 -23.75 29.90
CA PRO A 398 -19.06 -22.97 29.25
C PRO A 398 -19.55 -21.58 28.88
N GLY A 399 -18.75 -20.58 29.17
CA GLY A 399 -19.03 -19.17 28.97
C GLY A 399 -19.72 -18.48 30.13
N TYR A 400 -20.10 -19.16 31.20
CA TYR A 400 -20.61 -18.52 32.43
C TYR A 400 -20.12 -19.20 33.72
N ALA A 401 -19.12 -20.09 33.61
CA ALA A 401 -18.57 -20.77 34.76
C ALA A 401 -17.90 -19.77 35.73
N PRO A 402 -17.91 -20.02 37.06
CA PRO A 402 -17.28 -19.14 38.05
C PRO A 402 -15.83 -18.78 37.71
N GLN A 403 -15.06 -19.72 37.16
CA GLN A 403 -13.67 -19.50 36.78
C GLN A 403 -13.53 -18.50 35.61
N GLU A 404 -14.43 -18.54 34.64
CA GLU A 404 -14.42 -17.61 33.50
C GLU A 404 -14.81 -16.20 33.94
N ARG A 405 -15.81 -16.10 34.82
CA ARG A 405 -16.24 -14.82 35.40
C ARG A 405 -15.18 -14.21 36.30
N ALA A 406 -14.52 -15.03 37.13
CA ALA A 406 -13.42 -14.60 37.97
C ALA A 406 -12.24 -14.07 37.14
N TRP A 407 -11.92 -14.73 36.03
CA TRP A 407 -10.94 -14.20 35.08
C TRP A 407 -11.38 -12.86 34.49
N MET A 408 -12.65 -12.72 34.08
CA MET A 408 -13.15 -11.46 33.52
C MET A 408 -13.11 -10.31 34.55
N ASP A 409 -13.39 -10.61 35.83
CA ASP A 409 -13.20 -9.67 36.95
C ASP A 409 -11.74 -9.22 37.08
N GLU A 410 -10.78 -10.14 36.99
CA GLU A 410 -9.35 -9.82 37.00
C GLU A 410 -8.91 -9.02 35.77
N PHE A 411 -9.36 -9.43 34.58
CA PHE A 411 -9.03 -8.77 33.31
C PHE A 411 -9.47 -7.30 33.30
N LEU A 412 -10.69 -7.02 33.75
CA LEU A 412 -11.18 -5.64 33.86
C LEU A 412 -10.58 -4.90 35.06
N GLY A 413 -10.26 -5.61 36.15
CA GLY A 413 -9.60 -5.03 37.33
C GLY A 413 -8.13 -4.61 37.11
N THR A 414 -7.48 -5.15 36.07
CA THR A 414 -6.05 -4.92 35.78
C THR A 414 -5.79 -3.84 34.71
N GLY A 415 -6.81 -3.07 34.33
CA GLY A 415 -6.65 -1.84 33.54
C GLY A 415 -7.30 -1.83 32.16
N PHE A 416 -8.10 -2.84 31.82
CA PHE A 416 -8.98 -2.82 30.65
C PHE A 416 -10.42 -2.48 31.05
N VAL A 417 -11.15 -1.82 30.14
CA VAL A 417 -12.52 -1.36 30.38
C VAL A 417 -13.43 -1.94 29.31
N ASP A 418 -14.50 -2.63 29.73
CA ASP A 418 -15.60 -3.05 28.88
C ASP A 418 -16.33 -1.81 28.35
N THR A 419 -16.16 -1.51 27.08
CA THR A 419 -16.69 -0.26 26.51
C THR A 419 -18.21 -0.27 26.46
N PHE A 420 -18.86 -1.41 26.27
CA PHE A 420 -20.32 -1.47 26.20
C PHE A 420 -20.95 -1.09 27.54
N ARG A 421 -20.40 -1.61 28.64
CA ARG A 421 -20.81 -1.27 30.00
C ARG A 421 -20.30 0.09 30.48
N MET A 422 -19.63 0.89 29.64
CA MET A 422 -19.49 2.34 29.91
C MET A 422 -20.76 3.11 29.54
N PHE A 423 -21.49 2.66 28.52
CA PHE A 423 -22.63 3.38 27.93
C PHE A 423 -23.99 2.74 28.22
N ASN A 424 -24.03 1.45 28.54
CA ASN A 424 -25.28 0.72 28.68
C ASN A 424 -25.28 -0.21 29.90
N GLN A 425 -26.17 0.05 30.86
CA GLN A 425 -26.40 -0.78 32.05
C GLN A 425 -27.67 -1.64 31.96
N GLU A 426 -28.30 -1.72 30.78
CA GLU A 426 -29.58 -2.40 30.62
C GLU A 426 -29.41 -3.91 30.39
N PRO A 427 -30.36 -4.74 30.88
CA PRO A 427 -30.43 -6.16 30.56
C PRO A 427 -30.90 -6.41 29.12
N GLY A 428 -30.83 -7.66 28.66
CA GLY A 428 -31.39 -8.05 27.36
C GLY A 428 -30.55 -7.64 26.15
N ARG A 429 -29.32 -7.17 26.36
CA ARG A 429 -28.39 -6.73 25.31
C ARG A 429 -27.33 -7.81 25.09
N TYR A 430 -27.54 -8.65 24.08
CA TYR A 430 -26.74 -9.86 23.84
C TYR A 430 -26.10 -9.83 22.46
N THR A 431 -25.06 -10.63 22.28
CA THR A 431 -24.30 -10.71 21.02
C THR A 431 -24.35 -12.09 20.37
N TRP A 432 -24.73 -13.13 21.12
CA TRP A 432 -24.83 -14.52 20.67
C TRP A 432 -26.15 -15.17 21.07
N TRP A 433 -26.68 -16.01 20.18
CA TRP A 433 -27.87 -16.84 20.41
C TRP A 433 -27.71 -18.21 19.77
N SER A 434 -28.11 -19.25 20.50
CA SER A 434 -28.16 -20.61 19.94
C SER A 434 -29.10 -20.69 18.74
N TYR A 435 -28.73 -21.46 17.71
CA TYR A 435 -29.64 -21.81 16.61
C TYR A 435 -30.85 -22.65 17.06
N ARG A 436 -30.82 -23.22 18.28
CA ARG A 436 -31.91 -24.04 18.82
C ARG A 436 -33.02 -23.16 19.40
N PHE A 437 -34.25 -23.67 19.35
CA PHE A 437 -35.41 -23.10 20.04
C PHE A 437 -35.75 -21.65 19.66
N ASN A 438 -35.36 -21.20 18.46
CA ASN A 438 -35.50 -19.82 18.01
C ASN A 438 -34.99 -18.81 19.05
N ALA A 439 -33.85 -19.10 19.68
CA ALA A 439 -33.34 -18.31 20.80
C ALA A 439 -33.19 -16.82 20.46
N ARG A 440 -32.78 -16.49 19.23
CA ARG A 440 -32.63 -15.10 18.78
C ARG A 440 -33.95 -14.34 18.73
N GLU A 441 -35.01 -14.92 18.16
CA GLU A 441 -36.35 -14.31 18.10
C GLU A 441 -36.93 -14.07 19.50
N ARG A 442 -36.63 -14.97 20.44
CA ARG A 442 -37.06 -14.87 21.85
C ARG A 442 -36.09 -14.08 22.73
N ASN A 443 -35.03 -13.55 22.15
CA ASN A 443 -33.89 -12.91 22.82
C ASN A 443 -33.30 -13.71 24.00
N LEU A 444 -33.23 -15.04 23.88
CA LEU A 444 -32.57 -15.94 24.84
C LEU A 444 -31.06 -15.99 24.56
N GLY A 445 -30.39 -14.86 24.76
CA GLY A 445 -29.01 -14.63 24.33
C GLY A 445 -27.99 -14.47 25.45
N TRP A 446 -26.73 -14.35 25.02
CA TRP A 446 -25.54 -14.11 25.84
C TRP A 446 -24.72 -12.99 25.21
N ARG A 447 -24.10 -12.14 26.02
CA ARG A 447 -23.12 -11.13 25.60
C ARG A 447 -21.73 -11.69 25.84
N ILE A 448 -21.11 -12.17 24.77
CA ILE A 448 -19.78 -12.80 24.80
C ILE A 448 -18.79 -12.15 23.84
N ASP A 449 -19.25 -11.18 23.04
CA ASP A 449 -18.43 -10.39 22.14
C ASP A 449 -18.19 -9.00 22.74
N TYR A 450 -16.93 -8.56 22.77
CA TYR A 450 -16.52 -7.36 23.49
C TYR A 450 -15.66 -6.45 22.62
N PHE A 451 -15.73 -5.16 22.95
CA PHE A 451 -14.62 -4.24 22.81
C PHE A 451 -14.14 -3.88 24.22
N CYS A 452 -12.84 -4.03 24.46
CA CYS A 452 -12.18 -3.59 25.68
C CYS A 452 -11.04 -2.65 25.30
N VAL A 453 -10.91 -1.54 26.03
CA VAL A 453 -9.82 -0.58 25.82
C VAL A 453 -9.01 -0.43 27.09
N ASP A 454 -7.74 -0.04 26.98
CA ASP A 454 -6.99 0.34 28.17
C ASP A 454 -7.61 1.57 28.86
N GLN A 455 -7.37 1.71 30.17
CA GLN A 455 -7.98 2.76 31.00
C GLN A 455 -7.77 4.18 30.43
N LYS A 456 -6.59 4.45 29.88
CA LYS A 456 -6.23 5.77 29.31
C LYS A 456 -7.00 6.10 28.02
N SER A 457 -7.53 5.08 27.34
CA SER A 457 -8.27 5.24 26.08
C SER A 457 -9.78 5.36 26.27
N THR A 458 -10.31 5.30 27.50
CA THR A 458 -11.74 5.46 27.79
C THR A 458 -12.35 6.74 27.19
N LYS A 459 -11.63 7.88 27.26
CA LYS A 459 -12.07 9.17 26.67
C LYS A 459 -12.04 9.21 25.13
N ARG A 460 -11.38 8.22 24.51
CA ARG A 460 -11.31 8.08 23.05
C ARG A 460 -12.51 7.30 22.51
N VAL A 461 -13.22 6.56 23.36
CA VAL A 461 -14.44 5.85 23.02
C VAL A 461 -15.60 6.84 22.94
N THR A 462 -16.33 6.81 21.83
CA THR A 462 -17.38 7.81 21.57
C THR A 462 -18.76 7.20 21.39
N GLU A 463 -18.83 5.96 20.92
CA GLU A 463 -20.06 5.20 20.82
C GLU A 463 -19.76 3.71 20.90
N VAL A 464 -20.72 2.94 21.38
CA VAL A 464 -20.69 1.47 21.34
C VAL A 464 -22.09 0.98 21.01
N ALA A 465 -22.20 0.05 20.08
CA ALA A 465 -23.49 -0.54 19.71
C ALA A 465 -23.38 -2.04 19.48
N ILE A 466 -24.44 -2.75 19.84
CA ILE A 466 -24.65 -4.15 19.46
C ILE A 466 -25.67 -4.14 18.32
N LEU A 467 -25.29 -4.67 17.17
CA LEU A 467 -26.08 -4.60 15.94
C LEU A 467 -26.88 -5.90 15.74
N ASN A 468 -27.72 -6.24 16.71
CA ASN A 468 -28.46 -7.51 16.78
C ASN A 468 -29.51 -7.69 15.68
N ASP A 469 -29.82 -6.67 14.89
CA ASP A 469 -30.64 -6.80 13.68
C ASP A 469 -29.86 -7.38 12.48
N ILE A 470 -28.51 -7.34 12.52
CA ILE A 470 -27.68 -7.89 11.45
C ILE A 470 -27.56 -9.41 11.61
N MET A 471 -28.14 -10.14 10.66
CA MET A 471 -28.11 -11.59 10.59
C MET A 471 -26.85 -12.11 9.87
N GLY A 472 -26.67 -13.44 9.86
CA GLY A 472 -25.60 -14.09 9.09
C GLY A 472 -24.87 -15.17 9.88
N SER A 473 -24.69 -14.91 11.18
CA SER A 473 -24.06 -15.77 12.18
C SER A 473 -25.01 -15.95 13.39
N ASP A 474 -24.70 -16.90 14.26
CA ASP A 474 -25.26 -17.00 15.61
C ASP A 474 -24.82 -15.85 16.51
N HIS A 475 -23.76 -15.14 16.10
CA HIS A 475 -23.39 -13.84 16.65
C HIS A 475 -23.89 -12.67 15.79
N CYS A 476 -24.00 -11.49 16.40
CA CYS A 476 -24.16 -10.22 15.69
C CYS A 476 -22.91 -9.33 15.81
N PRO A 477 -22.72 -8.35 14.90
CA PRO A 477 -21.60 -7.42 15.00
C PRO A 477 -21.73 -6.49 16.22
N VAL A 478 -20.59 -6.22 16.86
CA VAL A 478 -20.43 -5.14 17.84
C VAL A 478 -19.66 -4.01 17.17
N LEU A 479 -20.06 -2.77 17.44
CA LEU A 479 -19.46 -1.55 16.90
C LEU A 479 -18.85 -0.71 18.01
N LEU A 480 -17.69 -0.12 17.73
CA LEU A 480 -17.00 0.86 18.57
C LEU A 480 -16.65 2.10 17.74
N GLY A 481 -17.05 3.29 18.21
CA GLY A 481 -16.50 4.56 17.74
C GLY A 481 -15.28 4.94 18.59
N PHE A 482 -14.17 5.25 17.93
CA PHE A 482 -12.88 5.50 18.57
C PHE A 482 -12.14 6.67 17.91
N ARG A 483 -11.63 7.61 18.71
CA ARG A 483 -10.84 8.76 18.22
C ARG A 483 -9.36 8.50 18.32
#